data_AF-A0A653JFV5-F1
#
_entry.id   AF-A0A653JFV5-F1
#
_cell.length_a   1.000
_cell.length_b   1.000
_cell.length_c   1.000
_cell.angle_alpha   90.00
_cell.angle_beta   90.00
_cell.angle_gamma   90.00
#
_symmetry.space_group_name_H-M   'P 1'
#
loop_
_entity.id
_entity.type
_entity.pdbx_description
1 polymer ?
#
loop_
_entity_poly.entity_id
_entity_poly.type
_entity_poly.pdbx_seq_one_letter_code
_entity_poly.pdbx_strand_id
1 'polypeptide(L)'
;MKKFLLSCIVFVGLFGVEHQAEAKCAVAQGERGVALLIGISAYDGLNWPILANAVNDIDHVCTAFAKAGFEIIDVRDANIAELNSAAEAFAAKASRAESAVVYYAGHGFEYNGRNFMVPVDAPAFASRDELDTEFLPLEKMLEAASKARKFNLFFMDACRTPDPVVRLKDLSSDDPDGDVSPMGLLEMTQGAVFYSTAKGKPALDAAPVDSTTSPFAKAIANKLAIPGLELSDYFKLVSREVYSNTRGLDFGPQQPFHYGSWFDDYYLNQPGVSSDTPGSTSSLPVGPSPSTLNIPMDRLAIEDETILVGELLGEVGLADLTRLATEGDPLAQSFLGFMYHLGIGVRRDLEQALVWLEKSAAQGHPAGQTELAWYFQENQPDKASRALELYLLAAAQGYAKAQSHLGFALWEGKFGIVDKERAIALFRDASDRGHPYATYALGIYGKQIEESLRKLRSLADGGNVEGNNWICELHYQQGRADQVAQDCSLAARGGYAGARAIWAQLHHSGQGIPRSPGEARYWAKLASSQAELEQRPDLVRVTANILSSD
;
A
#
# COMPACT_ATOMS: atom_id res chain seq x y z
N MET A 1 -11.42 -76.86 -13.22
CA MET A 1 -11.69 -75.44 -13.51
C MET A 1 -13.00 -75.04 -12.84
N LYS A 2 -12.94 -74.41 -11.66
CA LYS A 2 -14.00 -73.63 -11.00
C LYS A 2 -13.37 -73.02 -9.74
N LYS A 3 -13.28 -71.70 -9.67
CA LYS A 3 -12.93 -70.93 -8.47
C LYS A 3 -14.22 -70.46 -7.82
N PHE A 4 -14.35 -70.60 -6.51
CA PHE A 4 -15.19 -69.74 -5.68
C PHE A 4 -14.85 -69.90 -4.19
N LEU A 5 -14.93 -68.76 -3.46
CA LEU A 5 -14.92 -68.55 -1.99
C LEU A 5 -13.57 -68.77 -1.26
N LEU A 6 -13.16 -68.01 -0.24
CA LEU A 6 -13.61 -66.76 0.44
C LEU A 6 -12.56 -66.48 1.56
N SER A 7 -12.47 -65.24 2.06
CA SER A 7 -11.91 -64.82 3.37
C SER A 7 -10.40 -64.96 3.61
N CYS A 8 -9.74 -64.17 4.46
CA CYS A 8 -9.91 -62.83 5.01
C CYS A 8 -8.62 -62.60 5.82
N ILE A 9 -8.01 -61.43 5.67
CA ILE A 9 -7.36 -60.58 6.71
C ILE A 9 -6.23 -61.21 7.55
N VAL A 10 -5.08 -60.51 7.61
CA VAL A 10 -4.48 -59.94 8.85
C VAL A 10 -3.22 -59.11 8.50
N PHE A 11 -3.32 -57.81 8.80
CA PHE A 11 -2.32 -56.86 9.33
C PHE A 11 -0.91 -56.74 8.75
N VAL A 12 -0.65 -55.60 8.12
CA VAL A 12 0.52 -54.73 8.37
C VAL A 12 -0.06 -53.30 8.35
N GLY A 13 -0.14 -52.59 9.47
CA GLY A 13 1.00 -52.01 10.16
C GLY A 13 1.11 -50.56 9.70
N LEU A 14 0.52 -49.64 10.48
CA LEU A 14 0.50 -48.20 10.25
C LEU A 14 1.90 -47.65 9.98
N PHE A 15 2.07 -46.99 8.83
CA PHE A 15 2.98 -45.86 8.70
C PHE A 15 2.13 -44.67 8.29
N GLY A 16 1.91 -43.76 9.24
CA GLY A 16 1.43 -42.43 8.94
C GLY A 16 2.47 -41.75 8.05
N VAL A 17 2.06 -41.39 6.85
CA VAL A 17 2.86 -40.53 5.98
C VAL A 17 2.61 -39.11 6.48
N GLU A 18 3.60 -38.52 7.14
CA GLU A 18 3.68 -37.07 7.32
C GLU A 18 3.68 -36.44 5.92
N HIS A 19 2.58 -35.80 5.53
CA HIS A 19 2.56 -34.90 4.38
C HIS A 19 3.08 -33.54 4.83
N GLN A 20 4.41 -33.40 4.87
CA GLN A 20 5.01 -32.08 4.73
C GLN A 20 4.95 -31.74 3.24
N ALA A 21 4.01 -30.88 2.86
CA ALA A 21 4.09 -30.21 1.56
C ALA A 21 5.36 -29.34 1.58
N GLU A 22 6.43 -29.80 0.92
CA GLU A 22 7.63 -29.00 0.72
C GLU A 22 7.24 -27.72 -0.04
N ALA A 23 7.52 -26.56 0.55
CA ALA A 23 7.32 -25.27 -0.11
C ALA A 23 8.11 -25.26 -1.44
N LYS A 24 7.46 -24.91 -2.55
CA LYS A 24 8.11 -24.83 -3.88
C LYS A 24 9.20 -23.75 -3.96
N CYS A 25 9.17 -22.79 -3.04
CA CYS A 25 10.13 -21.72 -2.89
C CYS A 25 11.20 -22.11 -1.86
N ALA A 26 12.43 -22.33 -2.33
CA ALA A 26 13.54 -22.81 -1.51
C ALA A 26 14.22 -21.69 -0.73
N VAL A 27 14.04 -21.57 0.60
CA VAL A 27 15.00 -20.93 1.52
C VAL A 27 14.88 -21.50 2.94
N ALA A 28 16.02 -21.58 3.63
CA ALA A 28 16.20 -21.98 5.02
C ALA A 28 15.69 -20.93 6.04
N GLN A 29 15.18 -21.42 7.18
CA GLN A 29 14.77 -20.71 8.41
C GLN A 29 14.80 -19.17 8.35
N GLY A 30 13.62 -18.55 8.28
CA GLY A 30 13.49 -17.09 8.33
C GLY A 30 13.87 -16.54 9.70
N GLU A 31 14.84 -15.62 9.74
CA GLU A 31 15.30 -14.97 10.97
C GLU A 31 14.35 -13.85 11.45
N ARG A 32 13.41 -13.43 10.60
CA ARG A 32 12.61 -12.20 10.81
C ARG A 32 11.18 -12.44 11.27
N GLY A 33 10.53 -13.47 10.75
CA GLY A 33 9.12 -13.68 11.00
C GLY A 33 8.57 -14.89 10.30
N VAL A 34 7.27 -15.12 10.42
CA VAL A 34 6.57 -16.18 9.70
C VAL A 34 5.54 -15.60 8.75
N ALA A 35 5.45 -16.12 7.54
CA ALA A 35 4.41 -15.80 6.57
C ALA A 35 3.60 -17.05 6.23
N LEU A 36 2.29 -17.01 6.51
CA LEU A 36 1.32 -18.01 6.08
C LEU A 36 0.72 -17.54 4.75
N LEU A 37 1.00 -18.28 3.68
CA LEU A 37 0.55 -17.98 2.32
C LEU A 37 -0.48 -19.03 1.92
N ILE A 38 -1.73 -18.59 1.73
CA ILE A 38 -2.86 -19.46 1.40
C ILE A 38 -3.42 -19.05 0.05
N GLY A 39 -3.42 -19.99 -0.91
CA GLY A 39 -4.06 -19.82 -2.21
C GLY A 39 -5.07 -20.94 -2.46
N ILE A 40 -6.30 -20.60 -2.79
CA ILE A 40 -7.37 -21.58 -3.07
C ILE A 40 -7.97 -21.28 -4.44
N SER A 41 -7.74 -22.18 -5.38
CA SER A 41 -8.12 -22.10 -6.79
C SER A 41 -9.11 -23.20 -7.18
N ALA A 42 -8.93 -24.42 -6.67
CA ALA A 42 -9.58 -25.64 -7.13
C ALA A 42 -11.02 -25.85 -6.59
N TYR A 43 -11.79 -24.77 -6.52
CA TYR A 43 -13.21 -24.79 -6.16
C TYR A 43 -14.05 -25.64 -7.13
N ASP A 44 -15.25 -26.04 -6.71
CA ASP A 44 -16.13 -26.91 -7.49
C ASP A 44 -16.65 -26.31 -8.82
N GLY A 45 -16.50 -24.99 -9.01
CA GLY A 45 -16.91 -24.25 -10.21
C GLY A 45 -18.42 -24.10 -10.39
N LEU A 46 -19.22 -24.72 -9.52
CA LEU A 46 -20.68 -24.72 -9.58
C LEU A 46 -21.25 -23.78 -8.52
N ASN A 47 -20.84 -23.99 -7.29
CA ASN A 47 -21.24 -23.17 -6.14
C ASN A 47 -20.20 -22.10 -5.88
N TRP A 48 -18.93 -22.46 -6.04
CA TRP A 48 -17.79 -21.59 -5.84
C TRP A 48 -17.07 -21.38 -7.17
N PRO A 49 -17.06 -20.15 -7.72
CA PRO A 49 -16.34 -19.87 -8.96
C PRO A 49 -14.85 -20.23 -8.82
N ILE A 50 -14.29 -20.88 -9.85
CA ILE A 50 -12.85 -21.17 -9.88
C ILE A 50 -12.08 -19.86 -9.96
N LEU A 51 -11.03 -19.74 -9.15
CA LEU A 51 -10.07 -18.63 -9.19
C LEU A 51 -8.78 -19.16 -9.82
N ALA A 52 -8.50 -18.81 -11.06
CA ALA A 52 -7.45 -19.47 -11.83
C ALA A 52 -6.05 -19.16 -11.28
N ASN A 53 -5.87 -18.00 -10.65
CA ASN A 53 -4.56 -17.51 -10.25
C ASN A 53 -4.31 -17.51 -8.74
N ALA A 54 -5.29 -17.76 -7.87
CA ALA A 54 -5.08 -17.71 -6.42
C ALA A 54 -3.91 -18.59 -5.92
N VAL A 55 -3.72 -19.80 -6.48
CA VAL A 55 -2.55 -20.65 -6.20
C VAL A 55 -1.27 -20.16 -6.90
N ASN A 56 -1.38 -19.57 -8.10
CA ASN A 56 -0.24 -19.00 -8.82
C ASN A 56 0.31 -17.76 -8.08
N ASP A 57 -0.56 -16.96 -7.49
CA ASP A 57 -0.22 -15.76 -6.72
C ASP A 57 0.74 -16.11 -5.56
N ILE A 58 0.56 -17.28 -4.94
CA ILE A 58 1.45 -17.81 -3.90
C ILE A 58 2.88 -17.99 -4.41
N ASP A 59 3.07 -18.48 -5.65
CA ASP A 59 4.41 -18.62 -6.22
C ASP A 59 5.12 -17.26 -6.38
N HIS A 60 4.37 -16.21 -6.72
CA HIS A 60 4.88 -14.86 -6.86
C HIS A 60 5.23 -14.21 -5.51
N VAL A 61 4.30 -14.25 -4.55
CA VAL A 61 4.52 -13.61 -3.24
C VAL A 61 5.49 -14.42 -2.38
N CYS A 62 5.54 -15.75 -2.51
CA CYS A 62 6.42 -16.58 -1.69
C CYS A 62 7.88 -16.19 -1.86
N THR A 63 8.34 -16.08 -3.11
CA THR A 63 9.73 -15.73 -3.40
C THR A 63 10.10 -14.38 -2.79
N ALA A 64 9.18 -13.42 -2.81
CA ALA A 64 9.40 -12.09 -2.25
C ALA A 64 9.47 -12.11 -0.72
N PHE A 65 8.53 -12.79 -0.04
CA PHE A 65 8.56 -12.93 1.43
C PHE A 65 9.77 -13.71 1.93
N ALA A 66 10.15 -14.79 1.24
CA ALA A 66 11.33 -15.58 1.59
C ALA A 66 12.61 -14.73 1.50
N LYS A 67 12.76 -13.95 0.42
CA LYS A 67 13.88 -13.00 0.27
C LYS A 67 13.87 -11.89 1.32
N ALA A 68 12.69 -11.49 1.78
CA ALA A 68 12.53 -10.52 2.87
C ALA A 68 12.79 -11.12 4.28
N GLY A 69 13.18 -12.40 4.36
CA GLY A 69 13.60 -13.08 5.59
C GLY A 69 12.48 -13.74 6.38
N PHE A 70 11.31 -13.95 5.79
CA PHE A 70 10.20 -14.66 6.43
C PHE A 70 10.30 -16.17 6.23
N GLU A 71 10.05 -16.93 7.29
CA GLU A 71 9.80 -18.37 7.22
C GLU A 71 8.41 -18.60 6.61
N ILE A 72 8.32 -19.46 5.59
CA ILE A 72 7.09 -19.63 4.82
C ILE A 72 6.31 -20.87 5.28
N ILE A 73 5.00 -20.72 5.45
CA ILE A 73 4.03 -21.82 5.43
C ILE A 73 3.20 -21.65 4.15
N ASP A 74 3.40 -22.57 3.19
CA ASP A 74 2.70 -22.61 1.91
C ASP A 74 1.49 -23.54 2.01
N VAL A 75 0.29 -23.03 1.72
CA VAL A 75 -0.98 -23.75 1.80
C VAL A 75 -1.74 -23.54 0.49
N ARG A 76 -2.07 -24.63 -0.20
CA ARG A 76 -2.72 -24.60 -1.53
C ARG A 76 -3.92 -25.52 -1.56
N ASP A 77 -5.03 -25.02 -2.08
CA ASP A 77 -6.27 -25.78 -2.30
C ASP A 77 -6.67 -26.63 -1.09
N ALA A 78 -6.49 -26.06 0.11
CA ALA A 78 -6.64 -26.80 1.36
C ALA A 78 -8.11 -27.00 1.72
N ASN A 79 -8.41 -28.18 2.26
CA ASN A 79 -9.68 -28.42 2.94
C ASN A 79 -9.72 -27.79 4.34
N ILE A 80 -10.88 -27.80 5.00
CA ILE A 80 -11.03 -27.18 6.31
C ILE A 80 -10.11 -27.79 7.39
N ALA A 81 -9.84 -29.09 7.36
CA ALA A 81 -8.95 -29.74 8.32
C ALA A 81 -7.47 -29.33 8.13
N GLU A 82 -7.06 -29.18 6.87
CA GLU A 82 -5.73 -28.70 6.48
C GLU A 82 -5.53 -27.22 6.84
N LEU A 83 -6.53 -26.37 6.58
CA LEU A 83 -6.51 -24.97 6.99
C LEU A 83 -6.40 -24.82 8.53
N ASN A 84 -7.13 -25.63 9.28
CA ASN A 84 -7.03 -25.65 10.74
C ASN A 84 -5.64 -26.11 11.22
N SER A 85 -5.05 -27.12 10.58
CA SER A 85 -3.70 -27.59 10.89
C SER A 85 -2.64 -26.53 10.57
N ALA A 86 -2.79 -25.83 9.44
CA ALA A 86 -1.92 -24.72 9.06
C ALA A 86 -2.01 -23.55 10.04
N ALA A 87 -3.21 -23.24 10.54
CA ALA A 87 -3.43 -22.24 11.59
C ALA A 87 -2.60 -22.52 12.85
N GLU A 88 -2.60 -23.78 13.30
CA GLU A 88 -1.87 -24.23 14.48
C GLU A 88 -0.36 -24.18 14.26
N ALA A 89 0.11 -24.65 13.10
CA ALA A 89 1.51 -24.56 12.72
C ALA A 89 1.99 -23.10 12.65
N PHE A 90 1.17 -22.22 12.08
CA PHE A 90 1.44 -20.78 12.02
C PHE A 90 1.49 -20.15 13.40
N ALA A 91 0.52 -20.45 14.28
CA ALA A 91 0.51 -19.96 15.66
C ALA A 91 1.76 -20.39 16.44
N ALA A 92 2.23 -21.62 16.25
CA ALA A 92 3.44 -22.13 16.89
C ALA A 92 4.69 -21.36 16.45
N LYS A 93 4.84 -21.08 15.15
CA LYS A 93 5.94 -20.27 14.61
C LYS A 93 5.83 -18.80 15.01
N ALA A 94 4.63 -18.23 14.92
CA ALA A 94 4.34 -16.83 15.28
C ALA A 94 4.75 -16.52 16.72
N SER A 95 4.55 -17.46 17.66
CA SER A 95 4.96 -17.28 19.07
C SER A 95 6.46 -17.07 19.30
N ARG A 96 7.30 -17.34 18.29
CA ARG A 96 8.76 -17.16 18.32
C ARG A 96 9.24 -16.11 17.31
N ALA A 97 8.32 -15.54 16.54
CA ALA A 97 8.60 -14.62 15.45
C ALA A 97 8.57 -13.16 15.93
N GLU A 98 9.36 -12.30 15.30
CA GLU A 98 9.23 -10.85 15.49
C GLU A 98 7.92 -10.34 14.88
N SER A 99 7.59 -10.82 13.69
CA SER A 99 6.37 -10.44 12.96
C SER A 99 5.69 -11.65 12.32
N ALA A 100 4.37 -11.55 12.16
CA ALA A 100 3.56 -12.55 11.49
C ALA A 100 2.86 -11.93 10.27
N VAL A 101 2.87 -12.65 9.14
CA VAL A 101 2.20 -12.25 7.91
C VAL A 101 1.22 -13.34 7.51
N VAL A 102 0.04 -12.95 7.07
CA VAL A 102 -0.92 -13.83 6.39
C VAL A 102 -1.18 -13.24 5.01
N TYR A 103 -1.00 -14.02 3.96
CA TYR A 103 -1.47 -13.70 2.62
C TYR A 103 -2.55 -14.70 2.25
N TYR A 104 -3.72 -14.23 1.86
CA TYR A 104 -4.85 -15.07 1.45
C TYR A 104 -5.36 -14.64 0.08
N ALA A 105 -5.32 -15.56 -0.87
CA ALA A 105 -5.99 -15.46 -2.16
C ALA A 105 -7.06 -16.56 -2.25
N GLY A 106 -8.32 -16.16 -2.37
CA GLY A 106 -9.46 -17.08 -2.29
C GLY A 106 -10.80 -16.38 -2.12
N HIS A 107 -11.87 -17.16 -2.02
CA HIS A 107 -13.19 -16.64 -1.66
C HIS A 107 -13.30 -16.34 -0.17
N GLY A 108 -14.11 -15.36 0.21
CA GLY A 108 -14.37 -15.06 1.61
C GLY A 108 -15.69 -14.33 1.78
N PHE A 109 -16.25 -14.39 2.99
CA PHE A 109 -17.49 -13.70 3.33
C PHE A 109 -17.47 -13.19 4.76
N GLU A 110 -18.39 -12.27 5.05
CA GLU A 110 -18.69 -11.77 6.38
C GLU A 110 -20.08 -12.24 6.80
N TYR A 111 -20.21 -12.68 8.05
CA TYR A 111 -21.50 -12.93 8.71
C TYR A 111 -21.45 -12.40 10.15
N ASN A 112 -22.41 -11.55 10.51
CA ASN A 112 -22.52 -10.92 11.84
C ASN A 112 -21.19 -10.30 12.33
N GLY A 113 -20.51 -9.53 11.46
CA GLY A 113 -19.23 -8.89 11.78
C GLY A 113 -18.01 -9.82 11.80
N ARG A 114 -18.19 -11.12 11.60
CA ARG A 114 -17.11 -12.13 11.57
C ARG A 114 -16.74 -12.45 10.13
N ASN A 115 -15.44 -12.56 9.85
CA ASN A 115 -14.94 -12.87 8.51
C ASN A 115 -14.53 -14.33 8.39
N PHE A 116 -14.82 -14.96 7.27
CA PHE A 116 -14.54 -16.37 7.02
C PHE A 116 -13.77 -16.58 5.71
N MET A 117 -12.72 -17.39 5.77
CA MET A 117 -12.02 -17.95 4.61
C MET A 117 -12.73 -19.22 4.14
N VAL A 118 -12.76 -19.43 2.82
CA VAL A 118 -13.51 -20.51 2.19
C VAL A 118 -12.55 -21.62 1.74
N PRO A 119 -12.54 -22.79 2.41
CA PRO A 119 -11.73 -23.94 1.99
C PRO A 119 -12.21 -24.53 0.65
N VAL A 120 -11.40 -25.39 0.04
CA VAL A 120 -11.71 -26.01 -1.25
C VAL A 120 -12.95 -26.93 -1.19
N ASP A 121 -13.22 -27.52 -0.01
CA ASP A 121 -14.32 -28.44 0.24
C ASP A 121 -15.55 -27.76 0.87
N ALA A 122 -15.57 -26.43 0.91
CA ALA A 122 -16.64 -25.65 1.52
C ALA A 122 -18.03 -25.96 0.91
N PRO A 123 -19.05 -26.24 1.73
CA PRO A 123 -20.40 -26.42 1.23
C PRO A 123 -20.98 -25.09 0.73
N ALA A 124 -21.82 -25.15 -0.30
CA ALA A 124 -22.58 -24.00 -0.80
C ALA A 124 -23.63 -23.48 0.21
N PHE A 125 -24.09 -24.38 1.06
CA PHE A 125 -25.11 -24.13 2.07
C PHE A 125 -24.65 -24.64 3.43
N ALA A 126 -24.67 -23.76 4.43
CA ALA A 126 -24.39 -24.09 5.83
C ALA A 126 -25.51 -23.55 6.72
N SER A 127 -25.67 -24.10 7.91
CA SER A 127 -26.41 -23.46 8.99
C SER A 127 -25.47 -22.59 9.83
N ARG A 128 -26.01 -21.68 10.65
CA ARG A 128 -25.20 -20.83 11.53
C ARG A 128 -24.26 -21.61 12.44
N ASP A 129 -24.73 -22.75 12.97
CA ASP A 129 -23.94 -23.61 13.86
C ASP A 129 -22.84 -24.41 13.12
N GLU A 130 -22.92 -24.51 11.78
CA GLU A 130 -21.93 -25.18 10.93
C GLU A 130 -20.81 -24.23 10.47
N LEU A 131 -20.94 -22.92 10.67
CA LEU A 131 -20.00 -21.93 10.12
C LEU A 131 -18.56 -22.15 10.59
N ASP A 132 -18.35 -22.44 11.87
CA ASP A 132 -17.01 -22.63 12.44
C ASP A 132 -16.42 -24.02 12.15
N THR A 133 -17.23 -24.96 11.66
CA THR A 133 -16.79 -26.31 11.29
C THR A 133 -16.53 -26.46 9.80
N GLU A 134 -17.23 -25.70 8.97
CA GLU A 134 -17.16 -25.77 7.50
C GLU A 134 -16.28 -24.67 6.88
N PHE A 135 -16.05 -23.57 7.61
CA PHE A 135 -15.24 -22.45 7.17
C PHE A 135 -14.21 -22.06 8.23
N LEU A 136 -13.16 -21.35 7.82
CA LEU A 136 -12.11 -20.91 8.75
C LEU A 136 -12.35 -19.45 9.14
N PRO A 137 -12.66 -19.13 10.41
CA PRO A 137 -12.78 -17.76 10.87
C PRO A 137 -11.45 -17.01 10.78
N LEU A 138 -11.47 -15.79 10.24
CA LEU A 138 -10.28 -14.95 10.10
C LEU A 138 -9.75 -14.51 11.48
N GLU A 139 -10.62 -14.44 12.49
CA GLU A 139 -10.26 -14.16 13.88
C GLU A 139 -9.32 -15.25 14.44
N LYS A 140 -9.43 -16.51 13.99
CA LYS A 140 -8.51 -17.58 14.37
C LYS A 140 -7.10 -17.31 13.81
N MET A 141 -7.00 -16.76 12.60
CA MET A 141 -5.72 -16.32 12.04
C MET A 141 -5.17 -15.11 12.79
N LEU A 142 -6.03 -14.16 13.14
CA LEU A 142 -5.65 -12.99 13.93
C LEU A 142 -5.11 -13.39 15.30
N GLU A 143 -5.78 -14.31 16.00
CA GLU A 143 -5.31 -14.88 17.26
C GLU A 143 -3.95 -15.56 17.08
N ALA A 144 -3.79 -16.37 16.04
CA ALA A 144 -2.52 -17.02 15.72
C ALA A 144 -1.39 -16.02 15.46
N ALA A 145 -1.65 -14.98 14.64
CA ALA A 145 -0.70 -13.93 14.32
C ALA A 145 -0.32 -13.09 15.54
N SER A 146 -1.30 -12.77 16.42
CA SER A 146 -1.09 -11.93 17.61
C SER A 146 -0.08 -12.47 18.62
N LYS A 147 0.34 -13.73 18.46
CA LYS A 147 1.44 -14.33 19.23
C LYS A 147 2.82 -13.79 18.84
N ALA A 148 2.96 -13.14 17.67
CA ALA A 148 4.19 -12.48 17.26
C ALA A 148 4.46 -11.21 18.06
N ARG A 149 5.75 -10.86 18.20
CA ARG A 149 6.19 -9.86 19.18
C ARG A 149 5.89 -8.41 18.79
N LYS A 150 5.97 -8.06 17.50
CA LYS A 150 5.96 -6.66 17.04
C LYS A 150 4.82 -6.29 16.10
N PHE A 151 4.60 -7.05 15.03
CA PHE A 151 3.66 -6.61 14.00
C PHE A 151 3.02 -7.76 13.24
N ASN A 152 1.74 -7.58 12.90
CA ASN A 152 0.93 -8.53 12.15
C ASN A 152 0.44 -7.89 10.86
N LEU A 153 0.60 -8.57 9.72
CA LEU A 153 0.14 -8.04 8.44
C LEU A 153 -0.71 -9.07 7.70
N PHE A 154 -1.89 -8.65 7.26
CA PHE A 154 -2.82 -9.50 6.51
C PHE A 154 -2.98 -8.95 5.09
N PHE A 155 -2.59 -9.69 4.07
CA PHE A 155 -2.86 -9.35 2.67
C PHE A 155 -4.06 -10.14 2.20
N MET A 156 -5.19 -9.46 2.03
CA MET A 156 -6.47 -10.06 1.65
C MET A 156 -6.69 -9.85 0.15
N ASP A 157 -6.21 -10.80 -0.64
CA ASP A 157 -6.48 -10.91 -2.07
C ASP A 157 -7.75 -11.73 -2.33
N ALA A 158 -8.82 -11.36 -1.63
CA ALA A 158 -10.09 -12.05 -1.68
C ALA A 158 -11.13 -11.23 -2.43
N CYS A 159 -12.03 -11.93 -3.13
CA CYS A 159 -13.17 -11.30 -3.77
C CYS A 159 -14.04 -10.58 -2.73
N ARG A 160 -14.30 -9.29 -2.94
CA ARG A 160 -15.32 -8.53 -2.20
C ARG A 160 -16.54 -8.30 -3.09
N THR A 161 -17.02 -9.36 -3.74
CA THR A 161 -18.17 -9.31 -4.67
C THR A 161 -19.45 -8.92 -3.93
N PRO A 162 -20.38 -8.20 -4.57
CA PRO A 162 -21.63 -7.76 -3.93
C PRO A 162 -22.48 -8.92 -3.42
N ASP A 163 -22.51 -10.03 -4.17
CA ASP A 163 -23.32 -11.19 -3.84
C ASP A 163 -22.49 -12.20 -3.04
N PRO A 164 -22.93 -12.59 -1.84
CA PRO A 164 -22.28 -13.63 -1.06
C PRO A 164 -22.46 -14.99 -1.74
N VAL A 165 -21.41 -15.79 -1.72
CA VAL A 165 -21.41 -17.12 -2.35
C VAL A 165 -21.99 -18.19 -1.40
N VAL A 166 -21.83 -18.03 -0.08
CA VAL A 166 -22.48 -18.87 0.93
C VAL A 166 -23.93 -18.47 1.13
N ARG A 167 -24.82 -19.47 1.23
CA ARG A 167 -26.21 -19.27 1.64
C ARG A 167 -26.48 -19.99 2.96
N LEU A 168 -26.96 -19.25 3.96
CA LEU A 168 -27.35 -19.84 5.22
C LEU A 168 -28.75 -20.47 5.12
N LYS A 169 -28.87 -21.74 5.51
CA LYS A 169 -30.12 -22.53 5.39
C LYS A 169 -31.21 -22.07 6.38
N ASP A 170 -30.81 -21.44 7.47
CA ASP A 170 -31.64 -21.08 8.61
C ASP A 170 -31.83 -19.57 8.79
N LEU A 171 -31.54 -18.77 7.75
CA LEU A 171 -31.87 -17.34 7.70
C LEU A 171 -33.39 -17.15 7.58
N SER A 172 -33.93 -16.22 8.40
CA SER A 172 -35.31 -15.74 8.29
C SER A 172 -35.33 -14.30 7.79
N SER A 173 -36.45 -13.85 7.20
CA SER A 173 -36.59 -12.46 6.73
C SER A 173 -36.48 -11.41 7.83
N ASP A 174 -36.64 -11.83 9.09
CA ASP A 174 -36.69 -10.97 10.27
C ASP A 174 -35.42 -11.11 11.13
N ASP A 175 -34.34 -11.69 10.58
CA ASP A 175 -33.11 -11.96 11.33
C ASP A 175 -32.40 -10.66 11.75
N PRO A 176 -32.22 -10.41 13.05
CA PRO A 176 -31.55 -9.21 13.56
C PRO A 176 -30.03 -9.19 13.29
N ASP A 177 -29.41 -10.35 13.01
CA ASP A 177 -27.95 -10.49 12.84
C ASP A 177 -27.48 -10.19 11.40
N GLY A 178 -28.42 -9.97 10.47
CA GLY A 178 -28.15 -9.59 9.08
C GLY A 178 -27.89 -10.76 8.13
N ASP A 179 -27.73 -10.44 6.85
CA ASP A 179 -27.43 -11.41 5.77
C ASP A 179 -25.91 -11.59 5.59
N VAL A 180 -25.51 -12.65 4.88
CA VAL A 180 -24.13 -12.85 4.44
C VAL A 180 -23.72 -11.69 3.53
N SER A 181 -22.49 -11.21 3.66
CA SER A 181 -21.98 -10.11 2.85
C SER A 181 -20.54 -10.37 2.40
N PRO A 182 -20.00 -9.63 1.41
CA PRO A 182 -18.56 -9.67 1.14
C PRO A 182 -17.74 -9.33 2.38
N MET A 183 -16.54 -9.91 2.47
CA MET A 183 -15.62 -9.70 3.59
C MET A 183 -15.58 -8.24 4.08
N GLY A 184 -15.73 -8.11 5.39
CA GLY A 184 -15.71 -6.89 6.16
C GLY A 184 -14.31 -6.36 6.45
N LEU A 185 -14.30 -5.28 7.24
CA LEU A 185 -13.07 -4.81 7.86
C LEU A 185 -12.76 -5.71 9.05
N LEU A 186 -11.51 -6.15 9.14
CA LEU A 186 -11.00 -6.91 10.28
C LEU A 186 -10.36 -5.92 11.26
N GLU A 187 -10.99 -5.75 12.42
CA GLU A 187 -10.45 -4.95 13.51
C GLU A 187 -9.17 -5.61 14.06
N MET A 188 -8.06 -4.87 14.03
CA MET A 188 -6.78 -5.32 14.57
C MET A 188 -6.30 -4.34 15.64
N THR A 189 -5.88 -4.85 16.79
CA THR A 189 -5.26 -4.05 17.85
C THR A 189 -3.83 -3.67 17.49
N GLN A 190 -3.08 -4.61 16.89
CA GLN A 190 -1.69 -4.46 16.52
C GLN A 190 -1.44 -5.09 15.14
N GLY A 191 -1.18 -4.24 14.15
CA GLY A 191 -0.98 -4.69 12.77
C GLY A 191 -1.81 -3.91 11.75
N ALA A 192 -1.75 -4.38 10.52
CA ALA A 192 -2.58 -3.89 9.42
C ALA A 192 -3.11 -5.04 8.56
N VAL A 193 -4.17 -4.74 7.81
CA VAL A 193 -4.77 -5.55 6.77
C VAL A 193 -4.71 -4.76 5.49
N PHE A 194 -4.17 -5.32 4.41
CA PHE A 194 -4.17 -4.73 3.09
C PHE A 194 -5.11 -5.53 2.18
N TYR A 195 -6.25 -4.93 1.86
CA TYR A 195 -7.24 -5.51 0.98
C TYR A 195 -6.91 -5.18 -0.47
N SER A 196 -7.06 -6.16 -1.36
CA SER A 196 -6.73 -6.00 -2.77
C SER A 196 -7.69 -5.08 -3.54
N THR A 197 -8.89 -4.81 -3.02
CA THR A 197 -9.92 -4.02 -3.70
C THR A 197 -10.87 -3.33 -2.71
N ALA A 198 -11.60 -2.31 -3.17
CA ALA A 198 -12.56 -1.57 -2.36
C ALA A 198 -13.75 -2.44 -1.92
N LYS A 199 -14.46 -2.02 -0.85
CA LYS A 199 -15.64 -2.74 -0.35
C LYS A 199 -16.71 -2.85 -1.42
N GLY A 200 -17.25 -4.06 -1.60
CA GLY A 200 -18.29 -4.35 -2.60
C GLY A 200 -17.80 -4.32 -4.05
N LYS A 201 -16.48 -4.33 -4.30
CA LYS A 201 -15.90 -4.46 -5.63
C LYS A 201 -15.15 -5.80 -5.73
N PRO A 202 -15.23 -6.51 -6.87
CA PRO A 202 -14.41 -7.70 -7.08
C PRO A 202 -12.92 -7.32 -7.15
N ALA A 203 -12.06 -8.21 -6.66
CA ALA A 203 -10.64 -8.18 -6.97
C ALA A 203 -10.47 -8.88 -8.33
N LEU A 204 -9.54 -8.40 -9.16
CA LEU A 204 -9.26 -9.04 -10.44
C LEU A 204 -8.32 -10.22 -10.21
N ASP A 205 -8.69 -11.38 -10.75
CA ASP A 205 -7.85 -12.59 -10.74
C ASP A 205 -6.67 -12.47 -11.71
N ALA A 206 -6.77 -11.62 -12.74
CA ALA A 206 -5.73 -11.38 -13.73
C ALA A 206 -5.78 -9.94 -14.26
N ALA A 207 -4.62 -9.31 -14.44
CA ALA A 207 -4.49 -8.06 -15.20
C ALA A 207 -3.09 -7.98 -15.87
N PRO A 208 -2.99 -7.90 -17.22
CA PRO A 208 -4.08 -8.00 -18.21
C PRO A 208 -4.82 -9.36 -18.15
N VAL A 209 -5.92 -9.52 -18.90
CA VAL A 209 -6.85 -10.68 -18.78
C VAL A 209 -6.16 -12.04 -18.97
N ASP A 210 -5.04 -12.09 -19.68
CA ASP A 210 -4.21 -13.28 -19.93
C ASP A 210 -3.04 -13.47 -18.93
N SER A 211 -2.97 -12.62 -17.90
CA SER A 211 -1.97 -12.74 -16.82
C SER A 211 -2.19 -14.01 -16.01
N THR A 212 -1.09 -14.68 -15.65
CA THR A 212 -1.07 -15.86 -14.76
C THR A 212 -1.04 -15.49 -13.27
N THR A 213 -1.27 -14.21 -12.96
CA THR A 213 -1.12 -13.62 -11.63
C THR A 213 -2.09 -12.47 -11.47
N SER A 214 -2.62 -12.30 -10.27
CA SER A 214 -3.42 -11.13 -9.93
C SER A 214 -2.57 -9.85 -9.95
N PRO A 215 -3.13 -8.68 -10.31
CA PRO A 215 -2.42 -7.40 -10.23
C PRO A 215 -1.94 -7.10 -8.82
N PHE A 216 -2.67 -7.52 -7.78
CA PHE A 216 -2.33 -7.26 -6.40
C PHE A 216 -1.15 -8.11 -5.92
N ALA A 217 -1.16 -9.41 -6.19
CA ALA A 217 -0.05 -10.31 -5.91
C ALA A 217 1.24 -9.87 -6.62
N LYS A 218 1.12 -9.52 -7.90
CA LYS A 218 2.24 -8.99 -8.69
C LYS A 218 2.82 -7.71 -8.09
N ALA A 219 1.96 -6.74 -7.75
CA ALA A 219 2.40 -5.47 -7.17
C ALA A 219 3.05 -5.67 -5.78
N ILE A 220 2.49 -6.53 -4.92
CA ILE A 220 3.07 -6.92 -3.64
C ILE A 220 4.49 -7.46 -3.83
N ALA A 221 4.64 -8.47 -4.69
CA ALA A 221 5.94 -9.10 -4.92
C ALA A 221 6.98 -8.10 -5.46
N ASN A 222 6.58 -7.23 -6.40
CA ASN A 222 7.44 -6.21 -6.98
C ASN A 222 7.92 -5.20 -5.94
N LYS A 223 7.01 -4.65 -5.12
CA LYS A 223 7.37 -3.62 -4.13
C LYS A 223 8.09 -4.20 -2.93
N LEU A 224 7.85 -5.47 -2.58
CA LEU A 224 8.49 -6.13 -1.44
C LEU A 224 9.99 -6.37 -1.72
N ALA A 225 10.37 -6.45 -2.99
CA ALA A 225 11.76 -6.55 -3.40
C ALA A 225 12.59 -5.28 -3.11
N ILE A 226 11.95 -4.14 -2.79
CA ILE A 226 12.61 -2.85 -2.53
C ILE A 226 13.02 -2.77 -1.05
N PRO A 227 14.32 -2.81 -0.71
CA PRO A 227 14.78 -2.69 0.67
C PRO A 227 14.51 -1.30 1.23
N GLY A 228 14.21 -1.18 2.52
CA GLY A 228 14.05 0.11 3.20
C GLY A 228 12.84 0.93 2.76
N LEU A 229 11.92 0.33 2.00
CA LEU A 229 10.63 0.93 1.71
C LEU A 229 9.74 0.81 2.95
N GLU A 230 9.42 1.95 3.56
CA GLU A 230 8.53 2.02 4.72
C GLU A 230 7.15 1.47 4.35
N LEU A 231 6.46 0.84 5.30
CA LEU A 231 5.17 0.18 5.05
C LEU A 231 4.11 1.14 4.47
N SER A 232 4.17 2.44 4.80
CA SER A 232 3.21 3.44 4.30
C SER A 232 3.36 3.62 2.80
N ASP A 233 4.59 3.88 2.38
CA ASP A 233 4.95 4.05 0.98
C ASP A 233 4.83 2.73 0.22
N TYR A 234 5.09 1.59 0.86
CA TYR A 234 4.81 0.28 0.30
C TYR A 234 3.33 0.13 -0.08
N PHE A 235 2.39 0.44 0.82
CA PHE A 235 0.97 0.39 0.49
C PHE A 235 0.58 1.39 -0.60
N LYS A 236 1.11 2.63 -0.55
CA LYS A 236 0.86 3.65 -1.59
C LYS A 236 1.31 3.14 -2.96
N LEU A 237 2.51 2.59 -3.06
CA LEU A 237 3.10 2.09 -4.31
C LEU A 237 2.36 0.88 -4.87
N VAL A 238 1.99 -0.08 -4.01
CA VAL A 238 1.16 -1.24 -4.43
C VAL A 238 -0.20 -0.76 -4.95
N SER A 239 -0.88 0.12 -4.20
CA SER A 239 -2.18 0.67 -4.62
C SER A 239 -2.11 1.41 -5.95
N ARG A 240 -1.05 2.20 -6.18
CA ARG A 240 -0.83 2.92 -7.43
C ARG A 240 -0.57 1.98 -8.61
N GLU A 241 0.28 0.98 -8.44
CA GLU A 241 0.58 -0.01 -9.49
C GLU A 241 -0.69 -0.78 -9.89
N VAL A 242 -1.46 -1.26 -8.90
CA VAL A 242 -2.74 -1.95 -9.16
C VAL A 242 -3.72 -1.04 -9.87
N TYR A 243 -3.92 0.19 -9.40
CA TYR A 243 -4.83 1.15 -10.04
C TYR A 243 -4.41 1.43 -11.49
N SER A 244 -3.13 1.71 -11.74
CA SER A 244 -2.61 2.02 -13.06
C SER A 244 -2.81 0.86 -14.05
N ASN A 245 -2.56 -0.37 -13.59
CA ASN A 245 -2.68 -1.58 -14.41
C ASN A 245 -4.13 -1.97 -14.71
N THR A 246 -5.10 -1.39 -13.99
CA THR A 246 -6.51 -1.81 -14.05
C THR A 246 -7.48 -0.72 -14.48
N ARG A 247 -7.10 0.57 -14.41
CA ARG A 247 -7.98 1.71 -14.74
C ARG A 247 -8.56 1.71 -16.16
N GLY A 248 -7.92 1.03 -17.10
CA GLY A 248 -8.37 0.91 -18.50
C GLY A 248 -9.17 -0.36 -18.80
N LEU A 249 -9.44 -1.21 -17.81
CA LEU A 249 -10.18 -2.46 -17.98
C LEU A 249 -11.69 -2.25 -17.85
N ASP A 250 -12.48 -3.14 -18.45
CA ASP A 250 -13.95 -3.02 -18.51
C ASP A 250 -14.64 -2.99 -17.14
N PHE A 251 -14.03 -3.60 -16.12
CA PHE A 251 -14.55 -3.64 -14.75
C PHE A 251 -14.18 -2.39 -13.93
N GLY A 252 -13.44 -1.46 -14.53
CA GLY A 252 -12.89 -0.28 -13.88
C GLY A 252 -11.63 -0.56 -13.06
N PRO A 253 -11.02 0.49 -12.47
CA PRO A 253 -9.81 0.35 -11.67
C PRO A 253 -10.07 -0.47 -10.40
N GLN A 254 -9.21 -1.45 -10.15
CA GLN A 254 -9.06 -2.08 -8.84
C GLN A 254 -8.36 -1.09 -7.90
N GLN A 255 -8.89 -0.98 -6.67
CA GLN A 255 -8.49 0.04 -5.72
C GLN A 255 -8.16 -0.59 -4.37
N PRO A 256 -6.92 -1.08 -4.17
CA PRO A 256 -6.48 -1.59 -2.89
C PRO A 256 -6.59 -0.54 -1.78
N PHE A 257 -6.80 -0.98 -0.56
CA PHE A 257 -6.79 -0.11 0.62
C PHE A 257 -6.36 -0.90 1.86
N HIS A 258 -5.75 -0.23 2.84
CA HIS A 258 -5.24 -0.88 4.05
C HIS A 258 -5.92 -0.36 5.31
N TYR A 259 -6.21 -1.24 6.27
CA TYR A 259 -6.86 -1.01 7.56
C TYR A 259 -5.92 -1.38 8.73
N GLY A 260 -5.86 -0.64 9.85
CA GLY A 260 -5.12 -1.09 11.05
C GLY A 260 -4.44 0.02 11.87
N SER A 261 -3.70 -0.40 12.91
CA SER A 261 -2.96 0.47 13.83
C SER A 261 -1.58 0.81 13.26
N TRP A 262 -1.25 2.10 13.25
CA TRP A 262 0.00 2.65 12.70
C TRP A 262 1.06 2.86 13.77
N PHE A 263 2.32 2.56 13.44
CA PHE A 263 3.53 2.93 14.16
C PHE A 263 4.64 3.22 13.14
N ASP A 264 5.50 4.19 13.44
CA ASP A 264 6.62 4.58 12.57
C ASP A 264 7.70 3.47 12.54
N ASP A 265 8.47 3.41 11.43
CA ASP A 265 9.66 2.58 11.21
C ASP A 265 9.46 1.05 11.02
N TYR A 266 8.38 0.61 10.35
CA TYR A 266 8.28 -0.79 9.89
C TYR A 266 8.54 -0.96 8.39
N TYR A 267 9.48 -1.84 8.03
CA TYR A 267 9.90 -2.10 6.65
C TYR A 267 9.70 -3.56 6.31
N LEU A 268 8.82 -3.98 5.39
CA LEU A 268 8.67 -5.41 5.08
C LEU A 268 9.93 -6.07 4.52
N ASN A 269 10.80 -5.28 3.89
CA ASN A 269 12.15 -5.63 3.51
C ASN A 269 13.10 -4.61 4.12
N GLN A 270 13.96 -5.04 5.06
CA GLN A 270 14.79 -4.12 5.85
C GLN A 270 15.72 -3.30 4.95
N PRO A 271 16.05 -2.05 5.32
CA PRO A 271 17.19 -1.37 4.70
C PRO A 271 18.44 -2.25 4.80
N GLY A 272 19.26 -2.31 3.75
CA GLY A 272 20.45 -3.18 3.72
C GLY A 272 21.37 -2.98 4.94
N VAL A 273 21.84 -4.09 5.54
CA VAL A 273 22.57 -4.07 6.83
C VAL A 273 24.07 -3.78 6.67
N SER A 274 24.67 -3.93 5.48
CA SER A 274 26.12 -3.75 5.31
C SER A 274 26.51 -2.51 4.51
N SER A 275 27.65 -1.93 4.93
CA SER A 275 28.44 -0.91 4.24
C SER A 275 29.23 -1.49 3.05
N ASP A 276 28.77 -2.60 2.49
CA ASP A 276 29.48 -3.25 1.41
C ASP A 276 29.26 -2.47 0.12
N THR A 277 30.39 -2.25 -0.55
CA THR A 277 30.53 -1.58 -1.83
C THR A 277 29.41 -1.97 -2.80
N PRO A 278 28.84 -1.03 -3.57
CA PRO A 278 27.80 -1.34 -4.56
C PRO A 278 28.28 -2.44 -5.51
N GLY A 279 27.72 -3.63 -5.35
CA GLY A 279 28.22 -4.86 -5.97
C GLY A 279 27.58 -6.14 -5.46
N SER A 280 26.89 -6.13 -4.32
CA SER A 280 26.06 -7.27 -3.91
C SER A 280 24.75 -7.27 -4.71
N THR A 281 24.53 -8.37 -5.42
CA THR A 281 23.49 -8.57 -6.44
C THR A 281 22.07 -8.38 -5.89
N SER A 282 21.48 -7.22 -6.18
CA SER A 282 20.02 -7.06 -6.14
C SER A 282 19.42 -7.87 -7.30
N SER A 283 18.60 -8.87 -6.97
CA SER A 283 17.95 -9.77 -7.94
C SER A 283 16.66 -9.16 -8.53
N LEU A 284 16.69 -7.88 -8.90
CA LEU A 284 15.61 -7.26 -9.68
C LEU A 284 15.76 -7.67 -11.16
N PRO A 285 14.68 -7.63 -11.96
CA PRO A 285 14.68 -8.19 -13.32
C PRO A 285 15.79 -7.56 -14.17
N VAL A 286 16.66 -8.41 -14.73
CA VAL A 286 17.75 -8.01 -15.63
C VAL A 286 17.16 -7.75 -17.02
N GLY A 287 16.64 -6.53 -17.22
CA GLY A 287 16.61 -5.92 -18.55
C GLY A 287 18.03 -5.55 -19.01
N PRO A 288 18.23 -5.15 -20.28
CA PRO A 288 19.49 -4.56 -20.69
C PRO A 288 19.79 -3.33 -19.82
N SER A 289 20.99 -3.25 -19.26
CA SER A 289 21.42 -2.12 -18.43
C SER A 289 21.17 -0.80 -19.17
N PRO A 290 20.36 0.11 -18.61
CA PRO A 290 20.04 1.36 -19.28
C PRO A 290 21.29 2.24 -19.38
N SER A 291 21.44 2.93 -20.51
CA SER A 291 22.50 3.92 -20.72
C SER A 291 22.18 5.29 -20.07
N THR A 292 20.89 5.57 -19.83
CA THR A 292 20.39 6.80 -19.22
C THR A 292 19.07 6.52 -18.50
N LEU A 293 18.72 7.33 -17.51
CA LEU A 293 17.37 7.34 -16.94
C LEU A 293 16.41 8.09 -17.86
N ASN A 294 15.24 7.54 -18.13
CA ASN A 294 14.22 8.15 -18.99
C ASN A 294 13.00 8.56 -18.17
N ILE A 295 13.16 9.58 -17.31
CA ILE A 295 12.07 10.18 -16.54
C ILE A 295 11.85 11.60 -17.04
N PRO A 296 10.68 11.90 -17.64
CA PRO A 296 10.37 13.23 -18.13
C PRO A 296 10.47 14.31 -17.03
N MET A 297 11.04 15.47 -17.38
CA MET A 297 11.25 16.56 -16.43
C MET A 297 9.95 17.15 -15.85
N ASP A 298 8.88 17.15 -16.63
CA ASP A 298 7.54 17.56 -16.19
C ASP A 298 7.00 16.62 -15.11
N ARG A 299 7.20 15.30 -15.28
CA ARG A 299 6.86 14.29 -14.27
C ARG A 299 7.69 14.47 -13.00
N LEU A 300 9.01 14.60 -13.14
CA LEU A 300 9.94 14.80 -12.02
C LEU A 300 9.59 16.06 -11.20
N ALA A 301 9.13 17.12 -11.89
CA ALA A 301 8.78 18.39 -11.28
C ALA A 301 7.44 18.40 -10.51
N ILE A 302 6.65 17.32 -10.55
CA ILE A 302 5.31 17.27 -9.93
C ILE A 302 5.05 16.04 -9.05
N GLU A 303 5.73 14.92 -9.28
CA GLU A 303 5.48 13.67 -8.54
C GLU A 303 6.41 13.57 -7.32
N ASP A 304 5.89 13.04 -6.20
CA ASP A 304 6.68 12.79 -4.99
C ASP A 304 7.86 11.85 -5.25
N GLU A 305 9.00 12.16 -4.63
CA GLU A 305 10.24 11.44 -4.82
C GLU A 305 10.17 9.99 -4.33
N THR A 306 9.44 9.70 -3.25
CA THR A 306 9.25 8.32 -2.75
C THR A 306 8.54 7.43 -3.78
N ILE A 307 7.58 8.00 -4.50
CA ILE A 307 6.88 7.35 -5.60
C ILE A 307 7.85 7.11 -6.76
N LEU A 308 8.59 8.15 -7.16
CA LEU A 308 9.55 8.06 -8.25
C LEU A 308 10.65 7.03 -7.97
N VAL A 309 11.20 7.00 -6.75
CA VAL A 309 12.21 6.01 -6.34
C VAL A 309 11.61 4.60 -6.32
N GLY A 310 10.42 4.42 -5.75
CA GLY A 310 9.77 3.12 -5.66
C GLY A 310 9.41 2.52 -7.02
N GLU A 311 9.05 3.36 -7.99
CA GLU A 311 8.86 2.93 -9.37
C GLU A 311 10.21 2.67 -10.08
N LEU A 312 11.17 3.58 -9.93
CA LEU A 312 12.50 3.46 -10.52
C LEU A 312 13.20 2.16 -10.08
N LEU A 313 13.17 1.83 -8.78
CA LEU A 313 13.76 0.59 -8.27
C LEU A 313 12.98 -0.66 -8.66
N GLY A 314 11.74 -0.54 -9.14
CA GLY A 314 11.03 -1.65 -9.76
C GLY A 314 11.55 -1.99 -11.17
N GLU A 315 12.15 -1.01 -11.85
CA GLU A 315 12.54 -1.10 -13.27
C GLU A 315 14.07 -1.13 -13.48
N VAL A 316 14.80 -0.39 -12.66
CA VAL A 316 16.25 -0.20 -12.73
C VAL A 316 16.87 -0.68 -11.43
N GLY A 317 17.71 -1.69 -11.51
CA GLY A 317 18.43 -2.19 -10.35
C GLY A 317 19.35 -1.14 -9.74
N LEU A 318 19.50 -1.15 -8.41
CA LEU A 318 20.38 -0.23 -7.67
C LEU A 318 21.81 -0.16 -8.24
N ALA A 319 22.34 -1.29 -8.73
CA ALA A 319 23.66 -1.36 -9.34
C ALA A 319 23.76 -0.49 -10.61
N ASP A 320 22.75 -0.55 -11.48
CA ASP A 320 22.70 0.28 -12.68
C ASP A 320 22.51 1.77 -12.34
N LEU A 321 21.65 2.07 -11.37
CA LEU A 321 21.47 3.45 -10.90
C LEU A 321 22.79 4.02 -10.33
N THR A 322 23.52 3.22 -9.55
CA THR A 322 24.80 3.62 -8.96
C THR A 322 25.87 3.81 -10.04
N ARG A 323 25.90 2.93 -11.05
CA ARG A 323 26.78 3.06 -12.20
C ARG A 323 26.52 4.37 -12.94
N LEU A 324 25.26 4.65 -13.31
CA LEU A 324 24.87 5.90 -13.99
C LEU A 324 25.26 7.14 -13.17
N ALA A 325 25.00 7.14 -11.86
CA ALA A 325 25.40 8.25 -10.98
C ALA A 325 26.92 8.46 -10.95
N THR A 326 27.70 7.36 -10.97
CA THR A 326 29.17 7.38 -11.00
C THR A 326 29.71 7.86 -12.36
N GLU A 327 29.04 7.50 -13.45
CA GLU A 327 29.35 7.95 -14.81
C GLU A 327 28.97 9.41 -15.07
N GLY A 328 28.30 10.06 -14.11
CA GLY A 328 28.05 11.50 -14.11
C GLY A 328 26.62 11.90 -14.43
N ASP A 329 25.70 10.95 -14.62
CA ASP A 329 24.29 11.26 -14.88
C ASP A 329 23.69 12.05 -13.69
N PRO A 330 23.32 13.34 -13.86
CA PRO A 330 22.90 14.17 -12.74
C PRO A 330 21.53 13.75 -12.17
N LEU A 331 20.67 13.12 -12.97
CA LEU A 331 19.38 12.63 -12.51
C LEU A 331 19.57 11.41 -11.61
N ALA A 332 20.43 10.46 -12.02
CA ALA A 332 20.82 9.33 -11.21
C ALA A 332 21.52 9.77 -9.91
N GLN A 333 22.35 10.81 -9.96
CA GLN A 333 22.95 11.41 -8.76
C GLN A 333 21.89 12.01 -7.82
N SER A 334 20.88 12.71 -8.34
CA SER A 334 19.79 13.22 -7.50
C SER A 334 18.99 12.09 -6.85
N PHE A 335 18.67 11.03 -7.60
CA PHE A 335 17.97 9.86 -7.05
C PHE A 335 18.79 9.16 -5.98
N LEU A 336 20.08 8.91 -6.23
CA LEU A 336 20.94 8.25 -5.25
C LEU A 336 21.09 9.10 -3.98
N GLY A 337 21.23 10.41 -4.13
CA GLY A 337 21.25 11.34 -3.00
C GLY A 337 19.97 11.31 -2.18
N PHE A 338 18.81 11.32 -2.84
CA PHE A 338 17.50 11.21 -2.18
C PHE A 338 17.28 9.84 -1.51
N MET A 339 17.69 8.76 -2.18
CA MET A 339 17.65 7.40 -1.63
C MET A 339 18.47 7.27 -0.35
N TYR A 340 19.67 7.86 -0.30
CA TYR A 340 20.47 7.92 0.92
C TYR A 340 19.85 8.81 2.01
N HIS A 341 19.15 9.89 1.63
CA HIS A 341 18.46 10.76 2.58
C HIS A 341 17.37 9.97 3.33
N LEU A 342 16.52 9.24 2.59
CA LEU A 342 15.37 8.53 3.16
C LEU A 342 15.68 7.10 3.60
N GLY A 343 16.75 6.49 3.10
CA GLY A 343 17.04 5.07 3.34
C GLY A 343 16.20 4.10 2.51
N ILE A 344 15.75 4.52 1.32
CA ILE A 344 15.00 3.68 0.39
C ILE A 344 15.97 3.06 -0.60
N GLY A 345 15.96 1.73 -0.73
CA GLY A 345 16.86 0.94 -1.56
C GLY A 345 18.30 0.84 -1.05
N VAL A 346 18.75 1.79 -0.23
CA VAL A 346 20.05 1.86 0.43
C VAL A 346 19.87 2.14 1.92
N ARG A 347 20.91 1.91 2.72
CA ARG A 347 20.91 2.35 4.11
C ARG A 347 20.91 3.88 4.16
N ARG A 348 20.09 4.46 5.05
CA ARG A 348 20.09 5.91 5.29
C ARG A 348 21.47 6.42 5.70
N ASP A 349 21.98 7.40 4.97
CA ASP A 349 23.30 8.02 5.16
C ASP A 349 23.25 9.48 4.68
N LEU A 350 23.14 10.42 5.62
CA LEU A 350 23.02 11.85 5.28
C LEU A 350 24.30 12.43 4.66
N GLU A 351 25.47 11.86 4.95
CA GLU A 351 26.73 12.31 4.36
C GLU A 351 26.82 11.90 2.88
N GLN A 352 26.45 10.64 2.57
CA GLN A 352 26.35 10.20 1.18
C GLN A 352 25.25 10.96 0.43
N ALA A 353 24.10 11.20 1.07
CA ALA A 353 23.04 12.01 0.50
C ALA A 353 23.57 13.38 0.05
N LEU A 354 24.25 14.09 0.95
CA LEU A 354 24.86 15.39 0.66
C LEU A 354 25.84 15.32 -0.53
N VAL A 355 26.74 14.33 -0.55
CA VAL A 355 27.73 14.17 -1.62
C VAL A 355 27.07 14.01 -3.00
N TRP A 356 26.05 13.15 -3.11
CA TRP A 356 25.39 12.89 -4.39
C TRP A 356 24.50 14.06 -4.83
N LEU A 357 23.81 14.71 -3.89
CA LEU A 357 23.01 15.90 -4.16
C LEU A 357 23.90 17.08 -4.60
N GLU A 358 25.06 17.29 -3.96
CA GLU A 358 26.02 18.31 -4.37
C GLU A 358 26.55 18.08 -5.78
N LYS A 359 26.85 16.82 -6.16
CA LYS A 359 27.25 16.49 -7.53
C LYS A 359 26.17 16.82 -8.56
N SER A 360 24.92 16.45 -8.30
CA SER A 360 23.80 16.74 -9.19
C SER A 360 23.56 18.26 -9.31
N ALA A 361 23.54 18.97 -8.18
CA ALA A 361 23.33 20.41 -8.13
C ALA A 361 24.47 21.20 -8.79
N ALA A 362 25.72 20.74 -8.66
CA ALA A 362 26.89 21.36 -9.29
C ALA A 362 26.86 21.29 -10.82
N GLN A 363 26.17 20.29 -11.38
CA GLN A 363 25.89 20.19 -12.82
C GLN A 363 24.73 21.10 -13.27
N GLY A 364 24.11 21.83 -12.35
CA GLY A 364 22.98 22.70 -12.63
C GLY A 364 21.63 21.99 -12.70
N HIS A 365 21.58 20.69 -12.39
CA HIS A 365 20.36 19.91 -12.54
C HIS A 365 19.29 20.35 -11.54
N PRO A 366 18.07 20.73 -11.99
CA PRO A 366 17.09 21.39 -11.13
C PRO A 366 16.55 20.48 -10.02
N ALA A 367 16.41 19.17 -10.26
CA ALA A 367 16.04 18.24 -9.19
C ALA A 367 17.15 18.16 -8.12
N GLY A 368 18.41 18.04 -8.53
CA GLY A 368 19.54 18.04 -7.60
C GLY A 368 19.65 19.31 -6.78
N GLN A 369 19.42 20.47 -7.41
CA GLN A 369 19.36 21.76 -6.72
C GLN A 369 18.21 21.82 -5.71
N THR A 370 17.01 21.36 -6.09
CA THR A 370 15.82 21.34 -5.23
C THR A 370 16.01 20.42 -4.03
N GLU A 371 16.47 19.19 -4.26
CA GLU A 371 16.70 18.21 -3.20
C GLU A 371 17.83 18.65 -2.24
N LEU A 372 18.88 19.29 -2.76
CA LEU A 372 19.94 19.84 -1.91
C LEU A 372 19.43 21.02 -1.08
N ALA A 373 18.55 21.86 -1.64
CA ALA A 373 17.93 22.96 -0.92
C ALA A 373 17.04 22.44 0.22
N TRP A 374 16.22 21.43 -0.06
CA TRP A 374 15.40 20.74 0.93
C TRP A 374 16.27 20.08 2.02
N TYR A 375 17.33 19.37 1.62
CA TYR A 375 18.29 18.77 2.55
C TYR A 375 18.84 19.79 3.55
N PHE A 376 19.27 20.97 3.07
CA PHE A 376 19.75 22.03 3.96
C PHE A 376 18.66 22.59 4.86
N GLN A 377 17.43 22.78 4.39
CA GLN A 377 16.33 23.26 5.24
C GLN A 377 16.03 22.30 6.40
N GLU A 378 15.99 21.00 6.13
CA GLU A 378 15.61 19.99 7.12
C GLU A 378 16.78 19.62 8.06
N ASN A 379 18.02 19.55 7.54
CA ASN A 379 19.14 18.96 8.27
C ASN A 379 20.24 19.97 8.66
N GLN A 380 20.33 21.14 8.00
CA GLN A 380 21.37 22.15 8.22
C GLN A 380 20.78 23.57 8.16
N PRO A 381 19.90 23.95 9.09
CA PRO A 381 19.18 25.23 9.04
C PRO A 381 20.11 26.46 9.05
N ASP A 382 21.35 26.32 9.52
CA ASP A 382 22.41 27.33 9.40
C ASP A 382 22.77 27.65 7.94
N LYS A 383 22.46 26.77 6.99
CA LYS A 383 22.65 26.96 5.54
C LYS A 383 21.41 27.49 4.81
N ALA A 384 20.48 28.13 5.51
CA ALA A 384 19.26 28.72 4.93
C ALA A 384 19.52 29.61 3.70
N SER A 385 20.59 30.43 3.69
CA SER A 385 20.94 31.26 2.53
C SER A 385 21.35 30.44 1.31
N ARG A 386 22.04 29.31 1.51
CA ARG A 386 22.42 28.39 0.44
C ARG A 386 21.22 27.64 -0.09
N ALA A 387 20.30 27.21 0.79
CA ALA A 387 19.04 26.62 0.37
C ALA A 387 18.21 27.58 -0.50
N LEU A 388 18.08 28.85 -0.09
CA LEU A 388 17.41 29.88 -0.87
C LEU A 388 18.04 30.06 -2.26
N GLU A 389 19.37 30.13 -2.34
CA GLU A 389 20.08 30.23 -3.63
C GLU A 389 19.76 29.05 -4.55
N LEU A 390 19.80 27.83 -4.03
CA LEU A 390 19.53 26.62 -4.80
C LEU A 390 18.07 26.55 -5.29
N TYR A 391 17.10 26.91 -4.45
CA TYR A 391 15.71 27.03 -4.90
C TYR A 391 15.53 28.09 -5.97
N LEU A 392 16.20 29.25 -5.84
CA LEU A 392 16.16 30.30 -6.86
C LEU A 392 16.71 29.81 -8.20
N LEU A 393 17.81 29.06 -8.18
CA LEU A 393 18.41 28.47 -9.38
C LEU A 393 17.47 27.46 -10.05
N ALA A 394 16.88 26.54 -9.28
CA ALA A 394 15.98 25.53 -9.82
C ALA A 394 14.65 26.15 -10.32
N ALA A 395 14.10 27.12 -9.57
CA ALA A 395 12.88 27.83 -9.95
C ALA A 395 13.08 28.66 -11.22
N ALA A 396 14.25 29.27 -11.42
CA ALA A 396 14.59 30.01 -12.64
C ALA A 396 14.64 29.11 -13.89
N GLN A 397 14.88 27.81 -13.72
CA GLN A 397 14.80 26.80 -14.78
C GLN A 397 13.35 26.33 -15.03
N GLY A 398 12.37 26.85 -14.30
CA GLY A 398 10.96 26.48 -14.41
C GLY A 398 10.62 25.14 -13.76
N TYR A 399 11.44 24.67 -12.81
CA TYR A 399 11.17 23.43 -12.09
C TYR A 399 10.05 23.65 -11.06
N ALA A 400 8.86 23.10 -11.36
CA ALA A 400 7.62 23.44 -10.65
C ALA A 400 7.69 23.11 -9.15
N LYS A 401 8.36 22.02 -8.76
CA LYS A 401 8.59 21.66 -7.36
C LYS A 401 9.43 22.72 -6.61
N ALA A 402 10.52 23.20 -7.20
CA ALA A 402 11.30 24.30 -6.63
C ALA A 402 10.49 25.59 -6.50
N GLN A 403 9.68 25.92 -7.52
CA GLN A 403 8.80 27.07 -7.49
C GLN A 403 7.78 26.97 -6.35
N SER A 404 7.19 25.79 -6.16
CA SER A 404 6.27 25.48 -5.06
C SER A 404 6.93 25.62 -3.69
N HIS A 405 8.08 24.98 -3.46
CA HIS A 405 8.82 25.08 -2.19
C HIS A 405 9.27 26.51 -1.88
N LEU A 406 9.81 27.22 -2.89
CA LEU A 406 10.21 28.61 -2.73
C LEU A 406 9.01 29.51 -2.45
N GLY A 407 7.90 29.30 -3.16
CA GLY A 407 6.65 30.02 -2.95
C GLY A 407 6.15 29.87 -1.53
N PHE A 408 6.10 28.64 -1.02
CA PHE A 408 5.70 28.36 0.36
C PHE A 408 6.67 28.98 1.38
N ALA A 409 7.98 28.85 1.16
CA ALA A 409 8.98 29.42 2.04
C ALA A 409 8.91 30.95 2.12
N LEU A 410 8.66 31.64 1.01
CA LEU A 410 8.47 33.10 0.96
C LEU A 410 7.13 33.54 1.56
N TRP A 411 6.10 32.70 1.46
CA TRP A 411 4.80 32.97 2.07
C TRP A 411 4.88 32.92 3.60
N GLU A 412 5.53 31.87 4.13
CA GLU A 412 5.70 31.62 5.57
C GLU A 412 6.87 32.39 6.20
N GLY A 413 7.76 32.97 5.40
CA GLY A 413 8.94 33.67 5.92
C GLY A 413 10.09 32.75 6.37
N LYS A 414 10.16 31.52 5.86
CA LYS A 414 11.13 30.49 6.30
C LYS A 414 12.61 30.89 6.13
N PHE A 415 12.90 31.85 5.25
CA PHE A 415 14.25 32.39 5.03
C PHE A 415 14.49 33.75 5.72
N GLY A 416 13.62 34.14 6.67
CA GLY A 416 13.62 35.49 7.24
C GLY A 416 13.12 36.57 6.26
N ILE A 417 12.56 36.16 5.13
CA ILE A 417 12.04 37.01 4.05
C ILE A 417 10.60 36.61 3.80
N VAL A 418 9.68 37.56 3.94
CA VAL A 418 8.28 37.40 3.55
C VAL A 418 8.03 38.17 2.26
N ASP A 419 7.65 37.45 1.20
CA ASP A 419 7.30 38.04 -0.10
C ASP A 419 6.11 37.28 -0.70
N LYS A 420 4.91 37.69 -0.30
CA LYS A 420 3.66 37.01 -0.68
C LYS A 420 3.29 37.22 -2.15
N GLU A 421 3.68 38.35 -2.74
CA GLU A 421 3.41 38.64 -4.15
C GLU A 421 4.25 37.71 -5.03
N ARG A 422 5.54 37.58 -4.73
CA ARG A 422 6.41 36.63 -5.41
C ARG A 422 6.01 35.19 -5.16
N ALA A 423 5.57 34.85 -3.95
CA ALA A 423 5.04 33.52 -3.65
C ALA A 423 3.86 33.16 -4.56
N ILE A 424 2.87 34.06 -4.71
CA ILE A 424 1.72 33.85 -5.60
C ILE A 424 2.16 33.71 -7.06
N ALA A 425 3.15 34.49 -7.51
CA ALA A 425 3.70 34.36 -8.87
C ALA A 425 4.35 32.98 -9.10
N LEU A 426 5.16 32.51 -8.15
CA LEU A 426 5.79 31.18 -8.20
C LEU A 426 4.75 30.05 -8.19
N PHE A 427 3.71 30.16 -7.36
CA PHE A 427 2.61 29.20 -7.36
C PHE A 427 1.86 29.18 -8.69
N ARG A 428 1.68 30.34 -9.34
CA ARG A 428 1.07 30.44 -10.66
C ARG A 428 1.88 29.67 -11.71
N ASP A 429 3.18 29.94 -11.78
CA ASP A 429 4.08 29.29 -12.73
C ASP A 429 4.12 27.76 -12.53
N ALA A 430 4.15 27.30 -11.28
CA ALA A 430 4.13 25.88 -10.95
C ALA A 430 2.77 25.22 -11.26
N SER A 431 1.66 25.92 -11.00
CA SER A 431 0.30 25.45 -11.32
C SER A 431 0.08 25.32 -12.83
N ASP A 432 0.58 26.27 -13.62
CA ASP A 432 0.51 26.21 -15.09
C ASP A 432 1.31 25.02 -15.67
N ARG A 433 2.24 24.48 -14.88
CA ARG A 433 2.99 23.25 -15.17
C ARG A 433 2.39 21.99 -14.54
N GLY A 434 1.20 22.10 -13.95
CA GLY A 434 0.45 20.96 -13.40
C GLY A 434 0.80 20.58 -11.96
N HIS A 435 1.56 21.39 -11.21
CA HIS A 435 1.90 21.08 -9.82
C HIS A 435 0.64 21.15 -8.93
N PRO A 436 0.24 20.05 -8.25
CA PRO A 436 -1.04 20.01 -7.53
C PRO A 436 -1.07 20.95 -6.31
N TYR A 437 -0.07 20.87 -5.42
CA TYR A 437 0.01 21.79 -4.27
C TYR A 437 0.04 23.27 -4.67
N ALA A 438 0.82 23.66 -5.70
CA ALA A 438 0.83 25.05 -6.15
C ALA A 438 -0.55 25.52 -6.65
N THR A 439 -1.31 24.62 -7.30
CA THR A 439 -2.69 24.89 -7.70
C THR A 439 -3.61 25.07 -6.49
N TYR A 440 -3.49 24.22 -5.47
CA TYR A 440 -4.17 24.40 -4.18
C TYR A 440 -3.83 25.74 -3.51
N ALA A 441 -2.53 26.06 -3.46
CA ALA A 441 -2.00 27.28 -2.87
C ALA A 441 -2.57 28.55 -3.55
N LEU A 442 -2.77 28.54 -4.88
CA LEU A 442 -3.47 29.64 -5.56
C LEU A 442 -4.94 29.75 -5.16
N GLY A 443 -5.61 28.63 -4.93
CA GLY A 443 -6.99 28.60 -4.42
C GLY A 443 -7.11 29.35 -3.10
N ILE A 444 -6.23 29.03 -2.16
CA ILE A 444 -6.24 29.59 -0.81
C ILE A 444 -5.59 30.98 -0.74
N TYR A 445 -4.30 31.05 -1.05
CA TYR A 445 -3.47 32.25 -0.88
C TYR A 445 -3.70 33.27 -1.99
N GLY A 446 -3.89 32.78 -3.22
CA GLY A 446 -4.20 33.60 -4.39
C GLY A 446 -5.69 33.93 -4.55
N LYS A 447 -6.57 33.39 -3.69
CA LYS A 447 -8.03 33.55 -3.75
C LYS A 447 -8.65 33.14 -5.09
N GLN A 448 -8.07 32.14 -5.76
CA GLN A 448 -8.47 31.65 -7.10
C GLN A 448 -9.18 30.28 -7.01
N ILE A 449 -10.11 30.11 -6.06
CA ILE A 449 -10.71 28.81 -5.73
C ILE A 449 -11.31 28.11 -6.95
N GLU A 450 -12.18 28.77 -7.70
CA GLU A 450 -12.92 28.13 -8.81
C GLU A 450 -12.00 27.78 -10.00
N GLU A 451 -10.96 28.57 -10.26
CA GLU A 451 -9.95 28.20 -11.26
C GLU A 451 -9.08 27.02 -10.78
N SER A 452 -8.69 27.05 -9.51
CA SER A 452 -7.87 25.99 -8.90
C SER A 452 -8.61 24.66 -8.90
N LEU A 453 -9.90 24.65 -8.56
CA LEU A 453 -10.74 23.45 -8.62
C LEU A 453 -10.86 22.88 -10.03
N ARG A 454 -10.99 23.71 -11.06
CA ARG A 454 -11.01 23.24 -12.47
C ARG A 454 -9.68 22.58 -12.86
N LYS A 455 -8.55 23.19 -12.50
CA LYS A 455 -7.22 22.64 -12.79
C LYS A 455 -6.96 21.34 -12.01
N LEU A 456 -7.28 21.32 -10.72
CA LEU A 456 -7.16 20.12 -9.89
C LEU A 456 -8.05 18.99 -10.39
N ARG A 457 -9.26 19.29 -10.87
CA ARG A 457 -10.15 18.28 -11.49
C ARG A 457 -9.47 17.64 -12.69
N SER A 458 -8.87 18.43 -13.58
CA SER A 458 -8.12 17.88 -14.72
C SER A 458 -6.96 16.97 -14.30
N LEU A 459 -6.28 17.28 -13.18
CA LEU A 459 -5.22 16.42 -12.64
C LEU A 459 -5.79 15.13 -12.06
N ALA A 460 -6.87 15.23 -11.27
CA ALA A 460 -7.57 14.11 -10.66
C ALA A 460 -8.09 13.13 -11.72
N ASP A 461 -8.72 13.64 -12.79
CA ASP A 461 -9.24 12.84 -13.91
C ASP A 461 -8.09 12.18 -14.70
N GLY A 462 -6.89 12.77 -14.68
CA GLY A 462 -5.65 12.16 -15.20
C GLY A 462 -5.06 11.05 -14.32
N GLY A 463 -5.65 10.79 -13.15
CA GLY A 463 -5.20 9.79 -12.18
C GLY A 463 -4.28 10.34 -11.08
N ASN A 464 -4.09 11.66 -10.98
CA ASN A 464 -3.30 12.25 -9.90
C ASN A 464 -4.12 12.30 -8.60
N VAL A 465 -3.76 11.46 -7.62
CA VAL A 465 -4.49 11.35 -6.35
C VAL A 465 -4.28 12.59 -5.47
N GLU A 466 -3.15 13.29 -5.58
CA GLU A 466 -2.93 14.58 -4.92
C GLU A 466 -3.92 15.65 -5.40
N GLY A 467 -4.30 15.61 -6.68
CA GLY A 467 -5.39 16.41 -7.24
C GLY A 467 -6.72 16.16 -6.51
N ASN A 468 -7.06 14.88 -6.28
CA ASN A 468 -8.24 14.50 -5.49
C ASN A 468 -8.14 15.02 -4.04
N ASN A 469 -6.95 14.92 -3.43
CA ASN A 469 -6.70 15.43 -2.08
C ASN A 469 -7.01 16.93 -1.98
N TRP A 470 -6.47 17.73 -2.90
CA TRP A 470 -6.65 19.17 -2.85
C TRP A 470 -8.07 19.62 -3.20
N ILE A 471 -8.80 18.87 -4.03
CA ILE A 471 -10.23 19.11 -4.25
C ILE A 471 -11.03 18.85 -2.97
N CYS A 472 -10.77 17.71 -2.32
CA CYS A 472 -11.41 17.34 -1.05
C CYS A 472 -11.21 18.45 -0.01
N GLU A 473 -9.96 18.87 0.18
CA GLU A 473 -9.56 19.95 1.08
C GLU A 473 -10.24 21.29 0.76
N LEU A 474 -10.18 21.75 -0.50
CA LEU A 474 -10.75 23.04 -0.90
C LEU A 474 -12.26 23.10 -0.68
N HIS A 475 -13.01 22.11 -1.16
CA HIS A 475 -14.46 22.10 -0.98
C HIS A 475 -14.86 21.95 0.49
N TYR A 476 -14.13 21.16 1.27
CA TYR A 476 -14.36 21.02 2.71
C TYR A 476 -14.23 22.38 3.42
N GLN A 477 -13.17 23.14 3.12
CA GLN A 477 -12.97 24.49 3.68
C GLN A 477 -14.05 25.50 3.23
N GLN A 478 -14.70 25.26 2.09
CA GLN A 478 -15.85 26.06 1.64
C GLN A 478 -17.19 25.62 2.25
N GLY A 479 -17.20 24.63 3.14
CA GLY A 479 -18.43 24.07 3.71
C GLY A 479 -19.25 23.23 2.72
N ARG A 480 -18.67 22.84 1.58
CA ARG A 480 -19.29 22.04 0.51
C ARG A 480 -18.97 20.55 0.67
N ALA A 481 -19.06 20.04 1.90
CA ALA A 481 -18.65 18.69 2.27
C ALA A 481 -19.56 17.58 1.67
N ASP A 482 -20.75 17.93 1.21
CA ASP A 482 -21.65 17.05 0.46
C ASP A 482 -21.14 16.71 -0.95
N GLN A 483 -20.23 17.50 -1.51
CA GLN A 483 -19.73 17.37 -2.89
C GLN A 483 -18.38 16.66 -3.00
N VAL A 484 -17.75 16.30 -1.88
CA VAL A 484 -16.35 15.84 -1.86
C VAL A 484 -16.17 14.35 -1.66
N ALA A 485 -17.26 13.60 -1.51
CA ALA A 485 -17.20 12.21 -1.07
C ALA A 485 -16.28 11.34 -1.95
N GLN A 486 -16.38 11.46 -3.26
CA GLN A 486 -15.55 10.69 -4.19
C GLN A 486 -14.07 11.06 -4.08
N ASP A 487 -13.75 12.36 -4.13
CA ASP A 487 -12.37 12.85 -4.08
C ASP A 487 -11.72 12.55 -2.72
N CYS A 488 -12.42 12.80 -1.63
CA CYS A 488 -11.94 12.48 -0.28
C CYS A 488 -11.73 10.98 -0.11
N SER A 489 -12.63 10.14 -0.63
CA SER A 489 -12.47 8.68 -0.56
C SER A 489 -11.22 8.22 -1.32
N LEU A 490 -10.96 8.77 -2.50
CA LEU A 490 -9.77 8.43 -3.29
C LEU A 490 -8.49 8.90 -2.60
N ALA A 491 -8.46 10.14 -2.12
CA ALA A 491 -7.32 10.72 -1.42
C ALA A 491 -7.07 10.06 -0.06
N ALA A 492 -8.11 9.72 0.70
CA ALA A 492 -7.98 9.02 1.98
C ALA A 492 -7.30 7.65 1.80
N ARG A 493 -7.67 6.92 0.72
CA ARG A 493 -7.02 5.67 0.30
C ARG A 493 -5.60 5.89 -0.23
N GLY A 494 -5.35 7.03 -0.86
CA GLY A 494 -4.01 7.48 -1.27
C GLY A 494 -3.08 7.84 -0.12
N GLY A 495 -3.59 7.91 1.12
CA GLY A 495 -2.78 8.12 2.31
C GLY A 495 -2.69 9.57 2.78
N TYR A 496 -3.51 10.48 2.26
CA TYR A 496 -3.48 11.88 2.67
C TYR A 496 -4.22 12.08 4.00
N ALA A 497 -3.51 12.53 5.02
CA ALA A 497 -4.03 12.66 6.39
C ALA A 497 -5.26 13.57 6.48
N GLY A 498 -5.21 14.73 5.82
CA GLY A 498 -6.34 15.67 5.76
C GLY A 498 -7.58 15.05 5.13
N ALA A 499 -7.43 14.40 3.97
CA ALA A 499 -8.52 13.69 3.32
C ALA A 499 -9.08 12.53 4.16
N ARG A 500 -8.24 11.78 4.88
CA ARG A 500 -8.69 10.74 5.82
C ARG A 500 -9.55 11.33 6.94
N ALA A 501 -9.14 12.45 7.52
CA ALA A 501 -9.92 13.13 8.57
C ALA A 501 -11.27 13.66 8.04
N ILE A 502 -11.27 14.26 6.85
CA ILE A 502 -12.50 14.74 6.21
C ILE A 502 -13.42 13.57 5.88
N TRP A 503 -12.89 12.49 5.30
CA TRP A 503 -13.65 11.29 4.96
C TRP A 503 -14.24 10.61 6.20
N ALA A 504 -13.49 10.57 7.31
CA ALA A 504 -14.00 10.14 8.62
C ALA A 504 -15.21 10.97 9.06
N GLN A 505 -15.14 12.29 8.91
CA GLN A 505 -16.24 13.18 9.26
C GLN A 505 -17.48 12.96 8.42
N LEU A 506 -17.34 12.73 7.10
CA LEU A 506 -18.50 12.44 6.24
C LEU A 506 -19.21 11.17 6.69
N HIS A 507 -18.46 10.13 7.06
CA HIS A 507 -19.04 8.90 7.59
C HIS A 507 -19.67 9.10 8.97
N HIS A 508 -19.11 9.97 9.81
CA HIS A 508 -19.65 10.29 11.13
C HIS A 508 -20.98 11.03 11.03
N SER A 509 -21.05 12.05 10.16
CA SER A 509 -22.19 12.95 10.01
C SER A 509 -23.27 12.41 9.08
N GLY A 510 -22.91 11.56 8.11
CA GLY A 510 -23.77 11.15 7.01
C GLY A 510 -23.98 12.25 5.95
N GLN A 511 -23.07 13.23 5.86
CA GLN A 511 -23.17 14.30 4.86
C GLN A 511 -22.67 13.81 3.50
N GLY A 512 -23.57 13.74 2.51
CA GLY A 512 -23.25 13.30 1.15
C GLY A 512 -23.07 11.78 0.99
N ILE A 513 -23.00 11.02 2.09
CA ILE A 513 -22.87 9.56 2.11
C ILE A 513 -23.67 8.95 3.28
N PRO A 514 -24.01 7.65 3.26
CA PRO A 514 -24.60 6.99 4.41
C PRO A 514 -23.71 7.06 5.66
N ARG A 515 -24.33 7.34 6.81
CA ARG A 515 -23.64 7.35 8.10
C ARG A 515 -23.10 5.96 8.41
N SER A 516 -21.83 5.88 8.79
CA SER A 516 -21.16 4.64 9.20
C SER A 516 -20.19 4.92 10.35
N PRO A 517 -20.59 4.65 11.61
CA PRO A 517 -19.72 4.88 12.77
C PRO A 517 -18.41 4.08 12.73
N GLY A 518 -18.44 2.86 12.17
CA GLY A 518 -17.25 2.02 12.01
C GLY A 518 -16.23 2.65 11.04
N GLU A 519 -16.68 3.02 9.84
CA GLU A 519 -15.83 3.71 8.86
C GLU A 519 -15.33 5.06 9.40
N ALA A 520 -16.18 5.82 10.11
CA ALA A 520 -15.79 7.08 10.71
C ALA A 520 -14.62 6.92 11.69
N ARG A 521 -14.73 5.98 12.63
CA ARG A 521 -13.66 5.71 13.60
C ARG A 521 -12.40 5.21 12.92
N TYR A 522 -12.56 4.33 11.93
CA TYR A 522 -11.46 3.80 11.16
C TYR A 522 -10.63 4.89 10.47
N TRP A 523 -11.26 5.73 9.65
CA TRP A 523 -10.56 6.79 8.93
C TRP A 523 -10.01 7.85 9.88
N ALA A 524 -10.67 8.09 11.02
CA ALA A 524 -10.16 8.99 12.05
C ALA A 524 -8.87 8.46 12.70
N LYS A 525 -8.78 7.16 13.02
CA LYS A 525 -7.55 6.52 13.53
C LYS A 525 -6.39 6.65 12.54
N LEU A 526 -6.64 6.35 11.26
CA LEU A 526 -5.64 6.46 10.20
C LEU A 526 -5.18 7.90 9.95
N ALA A 527 -6.07 8.86 10.10
CA ALA A 527 -5.71 10.27 9.97
C ALA A 527 -4.84 10.72 11.17
N SER A 528 -5.25 10.37 12.39
CA SER A 528 -4.58 10.81 13.62
C SER A 528 -3.20 10.20 13.83
N SER A 529 -2.88 9.11 13.13
CA SER A 529 -1.57 8.47 13.19
C SER A 529 -0.53 9.10 12.26
N GLN A 530 -0.89 10.14 11.51
CA GLN A 530 -0.02 10.80 10.55
C GLN A 530 0.42 12.16 11.10
N ALA A 531 1.73 12.36 11.22
CA ALA A 531 2.31 13.60 11.73
C ALA A 531 1.87 14.84 10.94
N GLU A 532 1.60 14.68 9.63
CA GLU A 532 1.11 15.75 8.78
C GLU A 532 -0.25 16.33 9.24
N LEU A 533 -1.08 15.52 9.93
CA LEU A 533 -2.35 16.00 10.46
C LEU A 533 -2.15 17.09 11.54
N GLU A 534 -1.04 17.09 12.26
CA GLU A 534 -0.75 18.07 13.31
C GLU A 534 -0.73 19.50 12.77
N GLN A 535 -0.44 19.68 11.47
CA GLN A 535 -0.48 20.96 10.78
C GLN A 535 -1.91 21.46 10.52
N ARG A 536 -2.94 20.67 10.87
CA ARG A 536 -4.36 20.95 10.66
C ARG A 536 -5.18 20.81 11.95
N PRO A 537 -5.09 21.80 12.87
CA PRO A 537 -5.77 21.75 14.17
C PRO A 537 -7.29 21.59 14.07
N ASP A 538 -7.91 22.08 12.99
CA ASP A 538 -9.32 21.89 12.68
C ASP A 538 -9.67 20.40 12.51
N LEU A 539 -8.85 19.67 11.73
CA LEU A 539 -9.04 18.25 11.44
C LEU A 539 -8.58 17.35 12.59
N VAL A 540 -7.55 17.75 13.35
CA VAL A 540 -7.16 17.07 14.61
C VAL A 540 -8.34 17.04 15.58
N ARG A 541 -9.05 18.16 15.75
CA ARG A 541 -10.24 18.20 16.62
C ARG A 541 -11.38 17.33 16.09
N VAL A 542 -11.59 17.32 14.77
CA VAL A 542 -12.62 16.46 14.14
C VAL A 542 -12.36 14.99 14.43
N THR A 543 -11.13 14.52 14.20
CA THR A 543 -10.76 13.12 14.43
C THR A 543 -10.84 12.75 15.90
N ALA A 544 -10.33 13.60 16.81
CA ALA A 544 -10.44 13.40 18.25
C ALA A 544 -11.90 13.25 18.71
N ASN A 545 -12.81 14.09 18.22
CA ASN A 545 -14.23 14.01 18.55
C ASN A 545 -14.84 12.67 18.11
N ILE A 546 -14.56 12.22 16.89
CA ILE A 546 -15.05 10.94 16.36
C ILE A 546 -14.52 9.76 17.18
N LEU A 547 -13.24 9.80 17.56
CA LEU A 547 -12.61 8.74 18.35
C LEU A 547 -13.10 8.71 19.81
N SER A 548 -13.56 9.85 20.33
CA SER A 548 -14.17 9.94 21.66
C SER A 548 -15.67 9.63 21.71
N SER A 549 -16.33 9.52 20.55
CA SER A 549 -17.75 9.21 20.48
C SER A 549 -17.97 7.69 20.52
N ASP A 550 -18.59 7.22 21.61
CA ASP A 550 -18.98 5.81 21.85
C ASP A 550 -19.95 5.27 20.78
#